data_AF-A0A8J9VIP0-F1
#
_entry.id   AF-A0A8J9VIP0-F1
#
_cell.length_a   1.000
_cell.length_b   1.000
_cell.length_c   1.000
_cell.angle_alpha   90.00
_cell.angle_beta   90.00
_cell.angle_gamma   90.00
#
_symmetry.space_group_name_H-M   'P 1'
#
loop_
_entity.id
_entity.type
_entity.pdbx_description
1 polymer ?
#
loop_
_entity_poly.entity_id
_entity_poly.type
_entity_poly.pdbx_seq_one_letter_code
_entity_poly.pdbx_strand_id
1 'polypeptide(L)'
;MEASMNNSPSVTDLYEMGMSTPPSYVFQRTKRSIDGIDDSIIKQLEEFKEEIRKMLCHYSEKQEKEMQYMTTTLKEIQQSNISIENSIAYLTAQNQELKAKVYQLENQSKEEKKYIKLLEDKIETIQMSNQKRNFVIKNVPKRTNETKEDLIEMTLCLAKNIDCPITKHDIKDIYRAHGKLNTPIIVETGSTLIQKEVIKMGNTYDALRCNLFPLTCLPDNVCTLLLDVQNENIPAHINCNTFKFTE
;
A
#
# COMPACT_ATOMS: atom_id res chain seq x y z
N MET A 1 -16.18 -15.86 -22.62
CA MET A 1 -15.51 -16.36 -23.84
C MET A 1 -16.15 -17.69 -24.16
N GLU A 2 -17.18 -17.65 -24.98
CA GLU A 2 -17.99 -18.79 -25.38
C GLU A 2 -17.25 -19.54 -26.49
N ALA A 3 -16.99 -20.83 -26.30
CA ALA A 3 -16.41 -21.69 -27.32
C ALA A 3 -17.54 -22.36 -28.10
N SER A 4 -17.68 -21.93 -29.35
CA SER A 4 -18.56 -22.51 -30.38
C SER A 4 -18.22 -23.97 -30.63
N MET A 5 -19.13 -24.89 -30.28
CA MET A 5 -19.06 -26.29 -30.69
C MET A 5 -19.52 -26.43 -32.14
N ASN A 6 -18.59 -26.77 -33.03
CA ASN A 6 -18.88 -27.12 -34.41
C ASN A 6 -19.44 -28.55 -34.47
N ASN A 7 -20.77 -28.68 -34.56
CA ASN A 7 -21.43 -29.92 -34.91
C ASN A 7 -21.23 -30.22 -36.41
N SER A 8 -20.54 -31.30 -36.72
CA SER A 8 -20.50 -31.86 -38.09
C SER A 8 -21.79 -32.62 -38.36
N PRO A 9 -22.57 -32.31 -39.42
CA PRO A 9 -23.69 -33.13 -39.84
C PRO A 9 -23.18 -34.20 -40.82
N SER A 10 -23.10 -35.46 -40.38
CA SER A 10 -23.01 -36.59 -41.32
C SER A 10 -24.41 -37.15 -41.56
N VAL A 11 -25.20 -36.40 -42.33
CA VAL A 11 -26.44 -36.90 -42.93
C VAL A 11 -26.05 -37.45 -44.29
N THR A 12 -25.97 -38.78 -44.39
CA THR A 12 -25.93 -39.46 -45.69
C THR A 12 -27.34 -39.97 -45.98
N ASP A 13 -28.24 -39.04 -46.28
CA ASP A 13 -29.52 -39.35 -46.91
C ASP A 13 -29.25 -39.69 -48.38
N LEU A 14 -28.99 -40.97 -48.65
CA LEU A 14 -29.02 -41.51 -50.01
C LEU A 14 -30.48 -41.83 -50.36
N TYR A 15 -31.18 -40.79 -50.80
CA TYR A 15 -32.45 -40.89 -51.51
C TYR A 15 -32.27 -41.76 -52.77
N GLU A 16 -32.86 -42.96 -52.73
CA GLU A 16 -34.00 -43.31 -53.59
C GLU A 16 -33.94 -42.80 -55.05
N MET A 17 -32.88 -43.15 -55.77
CA MET A 17 -32.97 -43.25 -57.24
C MET A 17 -33.46 -44.64 -57.60
N GLY A 18 -34.71 -44.70 -58.07
CA GLY A 18 -35.41 -45.88 -58.57
C GLY A 18 -34.76 -46.51 -59.80
N MET A 19 -33.58 -47.10 -59.60
CA MET A 19 -33.00 -48.07 -60.51
C MET A 19 -33.76 -49.37 -60.30
N SER A 20 -34.85 -49.53 -61.07
CA SER A 20 -35.53 -50.81 -61.25
C SER A 20 -34.50 -51.88 -61.54
N THR A 21 -34.20 -52.71 -60.53
CA THR A 21 -33.33 -53.88 -60.69
C THR A 21 -33.89 -54.70 -61.86
N PRO A 22 -33.10 -55.01 -62.90
CA PRO A 22 -33.57 -55.79 -64.03
C PRO A 22 -34.19 -57.12 -63.56
N PRO A 23 -35.22 -57.65 -64.25
CA PRO A 23 -35.85 -58.91 -63.88
C PRO A 23 -34.78 -59.98 -63.76
N SER A 24 -34.56 -60.48 -62.55
CA SER A 24 -33.67 -61.62 -62.33
C SER A 24 -34.29 -62.82 -63.03
N TYR A 25 -33.77 -63.14 -64.21
CA TYR A 25 -34.09 -64.37 -64.91
C TYR A 25 -33.53 -65.52 -64.07
N VAL A 26 -34.38 -66.07 -63.20
CA VAL A 26 -34.11 -67.27 -62.42
C VAL A 26 -34.01 -68.43 -63.40
N PHE A 27 -32.84 -68.61 -64.00
CA PHE A 27 -32.47 -69.91 -64.55
C PHE A 27 -32.43 -70.86 -63.36
N GLN A 28 -33.39 -71.79 -63.30
CA GLN A 28 -33.34 -72.93 -62.40
C GLN A 28 -32.07 -73.72 -62.75
N ARG A 29 -30.98 -73.40 -62.05
CA ARG A 29 -29.75 -74.16 -62.12
C ARG A 29 -30.06 -75.49 -61.45
N THR A 30 -30.29 -76.51 -62.25
CA THR A 30 -30.43 -77.89 -61.80
C THR A 30 -29.23 -78.21 -60.93
N LYS A 31 -29.47 -78.38 -59.63
CA LYS A 31 -28.45 -78.72 -58.63
C LYS A 31 -27.92 -80.09 -59.02
N ARG A 32 -26.75 -80.16 -59.66
CA ARG A 32 -26.04 -81.43 -59.84
C ARG A 32 -25.82 -81.96 -58.41
N SER A 33 -26.29 -83.17 -58.09
CA SER A 33 -25.87 -83.81 -56.86
C SER A 33 -24.36 -83.99 -56.97
N ILE A 34 -23.63 -83.35 -56.06
CA ILE A 34 -22.18 -83.53 -55.98
C ILE A 34 -21.97 -84.80 -55.15
N ASP A 35 -22.38 -85.93 -55.71
CA ASP A 35 -22.09 -87.25 -55.14
C ASP A 35 -20.64 -87.58 -55.51
N GLY A 36 -19.71 -87.04 -54.72
CA GLY A 36 -18.27 -87.15 -54.95
C GLY A 36 -17.46 -85.94 -54.52
N ILE A 37 -17.91 -85.15 -53.53
CA ILE A 37 -17.03 -84.18 -52.89
C ILE A 37 -15.95 -84.98 -52.16
N ASP A 38 -14.73 -84.86 -52.65
CA ASP A 38 -13.52 -85.40 -52.03
C ASP A 38 -13.42 -84.88 -50.58
N ASP A 39 -13.31 -85.79 -49.61
CA ASP A 39 -13.12 -85.48 -48.17
C ASP A 39 -11.97 -84.48 -47.95
N SER A 40 -10.99 -84.47 -48.87
CA SER A 40 -9.91 -83.49 -48.94
C SER A 40 -10.39 -82.02 -48.98
N ILE A 41 -11.44 -81.72 -49.77
CA ILE A 41 -11.97 -80.35 -49.94
C ILE A 41 -12.70 -79.90 -48.67
N ILE A 42 -13.45 -80.80 -48.05
CA ILE A 42 -14.16 -80.51 -46.79
C ILE A 42 -13.15 -80.19 -45.69
N LYS A 43 -12.05 -80.94 -45.62
CA LYS A 43 -10.98 -80.71 -44.65
C LYS A 43 -10.30 -79.35 -44.84
N GLN A 44 -9.96 -78.98 -46.09
CA GLN A 44 -9.37 -77.66 -46.38
C GLN A 44 -10.30 -76.50 -46.01
N LEU A 45 -11.60 -76.66 -46.24
CA LEU A 45 -12.59 -75.63 -45.89
C LEU A 45 -12.74 -75.48 -44.37
N GLU A 46 -12.68 -76.57 -43.61
CA GLU A 46 -12.72 -76.49 -42.15
C GLU A 46 -11.42 -75.89 -41.59
N GLU A 47 -10.25 -76.22 -42.15
CA GLU A 47 -8.97 -75.60 -41.80
C GLU A 47 -8.98 -74.07 -42.04
N PHE A 48 -9.46 -73.63 -43.21
CA PHE A 48 -9.61 -72.22 -43.54
C PHE A 48 -10.59 -71.48 -42.61
N LYS A 49 -11.72 -72.11 -42.30
CA LYS A 49 -12.72 -71.58 -41.36
C LYS A 49 -12.14 -71.43 -39.95
N GLU A 50 -11.34 -72.39 -39.50
CA GLU A 50 -10.61 -72.30 -38.24
C GLU A 50 -9.57 -71.19 -38.24
N GLU A 51 -8.88 -70.97 -39.36
CA GLU A 51 -7.94 -69.84 -39.50
C GLU A 51 -8.64 -68.48 -39.43
N ILE A 52 -9.77 -68.32 -40.12
CA ILE A 52 -10.59 -67.10 -40.04
C ILE A 52 -11.10 -66.87 -38.60
N ARG A 53 -11.60 -67.92 -37.94
CA ARG A 53 -12.04 -67.83 -36.54
C ARG A 53 -10.91 -67.37 -35.64
N LYS A 54 -9.72 -67.98 -35.77
CA LYS A 54 -8.54 -67.59 -34.99
C LYS A 54 -8.15 -66.14 -35.24
N MET A 55 -8.18 -65.67 -36.48
CA MET A 55 -7.87 -64.29 -36.83
C MET A 55 -8.88 -63.31 -36.22
N LEU A 56 -10.19 -63.61 -36.31
CA LEU A 56 -11.26 -62.78 -35.74
C LEU A 56 -11.20 -62.75 -34.21
N CYS A 57 -10.93 -63.88 -33.56
CA CYS A 57 -10.74 -63.94 -32.12
C CYS A 57 -9.53 -63.11 -31.69
N HIS A 58 -8.38 -63.31 -32.35
CA HIS A 58 -7.16 -62.56 -32.05
C HIS A 58 -7.36 -61.04 -32.23
N TYR A 59 -8.04 -60.64 -33.31
CA TYR A 59 -8.37 -59.23 -33.55
C TYR A 59 -9.30 -58.67 -32.48
N SER A 60 -10.36 -59.40 -32.12
CA SER A 60 -11.31 -58.99 -31.08
C SER A 60 -10.63 -58.83 -29.72
N GLU A 61 -9.77 -59.78 -29.33
CA GLU A 61 -9.00 -59.72 -28.10
C GLU A 61 -8.03 -58.52 -28.07
N LYS A 62 -7.36 -58.25 -29.20
CA LYS A 62 -6.48 -57.08 -29.31
C LYS A 62 -7.28 -55.78 -29.20
N GLN A 63 -8.41 -55.69 -29.90
CA GLN A 63 -9.28 -54.52 -29.86
C GLN A 63 -9.85 -54.28 -28.46
N GLU A 64 -10.25 -55.34 -27.75
CA GLU A 64 -10.74 -55.23 -26.38
C GLU A 64 -9.67 -54.68 -25.44
N LYS A 65 -8.42 -55.15 -25.55
CA LYS A 65 -7.30 -54.64 -24.75
C LYS A 65 -7.01 -53.16 -25.01
N GLU A 66 -6.97 -52.75 -26.27
CA GLU A 66 -6.80 -51.34 -26.63
C GLU A 66 -7.95 -50.47 -26.11
N MET A 67 -9.19 -50.97 -26.19
CA MET A 67 -10.37 -50.26 -25.68
C MET A 67 -10.34 -50.13 -24.15
N GLN A 68 -9.89 -51.17 -23.43
CA GLN A 68 -9.71 -51.12 -21.97
C GLN A 68 -8.62 -50.10 -21.57
N TYR A 69 -7.50 -50.08 -22.29
CA TYR A 69 -6.43 -49.11 -22.09
C TYR A 69 -6.93 -47.67 -22.32
N MET A 70 -7.62 -47.43 -23.44
CA MET A 70 -8.20 -46.11 -23.76
C MET A 70 -9.24 -45.68 -22.72
N THR A 71 -10.09 -46.59 -22.25
CA THR A 71 -11.08 -46.28 -21.21
C THR A 71 -10.41 -45.91 -19.88
N THR A 72 -9.30 -46.57 -19.55
CA THR A 72 -8.54 -46.30 -18.33
C THR A 72 -7.87 -44.92 -18.39
N THR A 73 -7.19 -44.61 -19.50
CA THR A 73 -6.56 -43.29 -19.70
C THR A 73 -7.58 -42.16 -19.71
N LEU A 74 -8.76 -42.37 -20.31
CA LEU A 74 -9.85 -41.38 -20.25
C LEU A 74 -10.34 -41.12 -18.81
N LYS A 75 -10.45 -42.16 -17.99
CA LYS A 75 -10.81 -42.00 -16.56
C LYS A 75 -9.75 -41.24 -15.79
N GLU A 76 -8.46 -41.50 -16.04
CA GLU A 76 -7.36 -40.77 -15.42
C GLU A 76 -7.37 -39.30 -15.80
N ILE A 77 -7.60 -38.99 -17.08
CA ILE A 77 -7.73 -37.61 -17.56
C ILE A 77 -8.94 -36.91 -16.91
N GLN A 78 -10.09 -37.57 -16.84
CA GLN A 78 -11.27 -37.03 -16.15
C GLN A 78 -10.98 -36.74 -14.68
N GLN A 79 -10.34 -37.67 -13.98
CA GLN A 79 -9.97 -37.49 -12.57
C GLN A 79 -8.96 -36.35 -12.39
N SER A 80 -8.00 -36.22 -13.32
CA SER A 80 -7.05 -35.12 -13.34
C SER A 80 -7.75 -33.76 -13.52
N ASN A 81 -8.69 -33.66 -14.46
CA ASN A 81 -9.46 -32.45 -14.70
C ASN A 81 -10.28 -32.03 -13.47
N ILE A 82 -10.95 -32.98 -12.80
CA ILE A 82 -11.68 -32.71 -11.55
C ILE A 82 -10.72 -32.19 -10.46
N SER A 83 -9.53 -32.78 -10.33
CA SER A 83 -8.52 -32.32 -9.37
C SER A 83 -8.04 -30.89 -9.68
N ILE A 84 -7.84 -30.57 -10.96
CA ILE A 84 -7.45 -29.24 -11.43
C ILE A 84 -8.55 -28.22 -11.11
N GLU A 85 -9.81 -28.54 -11.43
CA GLU A 85 -10.96 -27.68 -11.14
C GLU A 85 -11.08 -27.37 -9.64
N ASN A 86 -10.95 -28.39 -8.79
CA ASN A 86 -10.96 -28.22 -7.33
C ASN A 86 -9.81 -27.34 -6.86
N SER A 87 -8.62 -27.52 -7.42
CA SER A 87 -7.43 -26.70 -7.10
C SER A 87 -7.64 -25.24 -7.51
N ILE A 88 -8.24 -24.98 -8.68
CA ILE A 88 -8.56 -23.64 -9.16
C ILE A 88 -9.61 -22.98 -8.27
N ALA A 89 -10.67 -23.70 -7.90
CA ALA A 89 -11.72 -23.20 -7.01
C ALA A 89 -11.15 -22.80 -5.65
N TYR A 90 -10.28 -23.64 -5.09
CA TYR A 90 -9.59 -23.36 -3.83
C TYR A 90 -8.70 -22.12 -3.89
N LEU A 91 -7.84 -22.02 -4.92
CA LEU A 91 -6.98 -20.85 -5.11
C LEU A 91 -7.80 -19.57 -5.34
N THR A 92 -8.93 -19.66 -6.03
CA THR A 92 -9.83 -18.53 -6.25
C THR A 92 -10.43 -18.05 -4.92
N ALA A 93 -10.89 -18.97 -4.06
CA ALA A 93 -11.40 -18.63 -2.73
C ALA A 93 -10.33 -17.96 -1.86
N GLN A 94 -9.11 -18.51 -1.82
CA GLN A 94 -8.00 -17.89 -1.09
C GLN A 94 -7.67 -16.48 -1.61
N ASN A 95 -7.63 -16.30 -2.93
CA ASN A 95 -7.35 -15.00 -3.52
C ASN A 95 -8.42 -13.96 -3.16
N GLN A 96 -9.69 -14.37 -3.08
CA GLN A 96 -10.77 -13.49 -2.63
C GLN A 96 -10.61 -13.09 -1.16
N GLU A 97 -10.28 -14.04 -0.29
CA GLU A 97 -10.02 -13.78 1.14
C GLU A 97 -8.83 -12.83 1.34
N LEU A 98 -7.71 -13.09 0.66
CA LEU A 98 -6.53 -12.23 0.71
C LEU A 98 -6.84 -10.82 0.22
N LYS A 99 -7.62 -10.68 -0.86
CA LYS A 99 -8.05 -9.38 -1.37
C LYS A 99 -8.90 -8.62 -0.35
N ALA A 100 -9.82 -9.31 0.33
CA ALA A 100 -10.63 -8.70 1.39
C ALA A 100 -9.76 -8.23 2.57
N LYS A 101 -8.78 -9.04 2.98
CA LYS A 101 -7.84 -8.68 4.05
C LYS A 101 -6.96 -7.49 3.69
N VAL A 102 -6.47 -7.42 2.45
CA VAL A 102 -5.72 -6.26 1.94
C VAL A 102 -6.57 -5.00 2.01
N TYR A 103 -7.82 -5.05 1.55
CA TYR A 103 -8.72 -3.90 1.61
C TYR A 103 -9.00 -3.43 3.04
N GLN A 104 -9.18 -4.37 3.97
CA GLN A 104 -9.35 -4.07 5.39
C GLN A 104 -8.11 -3.35 5.96
N LEU A 105 -6.91 -3.85 5.67
CA LEU A 105 -5.65 -3.25 6.13
C LEU A 105 -5.42 -1.86 5.53
N GLU A 106 -5.76 -1.66 4.25
CA GLU A 106 -5.67 -0.35 3.62
C GLU A 106 -6.61 0.67 4.27
N ASN A 107 -7.84 0.27 4.61
CA ASN A 107 -8.78 1.14 5.30
C ASN A 107 -8.34 1.45 6.72
N GLN A 108 -7.86 0.46 7.46
CA GLN A 108 -7.30 0.66 8.79
C GLN A 108 -6.12 1.65 8.74
N SER A 109 -5.19 1.47 7.80
CA SER A 109 -4.05 2.39 7.62
C SER A 109 -4.49 3.82 7.32
N LYS A 110 -5.58 4.02 6.54
CA LYS A 110 -6.15 5.35 6.29
C LYS A 110 -6.70 5.99 7.56
N GLU A 111 -7.44 5.24 8.37
CA GLU A 111 -8.00 5.76 9.63
C GLU A 111 -6.90 6.05 10.67
N GLU A 112 -5.89 5.19 10.77
CA GLU A 112 -4.72 5.43 11.64
C GLU A 112 -3.98 6.71 11.25
N LYS A 113 -3.75 6.95 9.95
CA LYS A 113 -3.12 8.21 9.48
C LYS A 113 -3.94 9.45 9.83
N LYS A 114 -5.27 9.38 9.72
CA LYS A 114 -6.15 10.48 10.15
C LYS A 114 -6.04 10.72 11.65
N TYR A 115 -5.99 9.64 12.43
CA TYR A 115 -5.87 9.73 13.88
C TYR A 115 -4.52 10.31 14.31
N ILE A 116 -3.42 9.87 13.69
CA ILE A 116 -2.07 10.45 13.91
C ILE A 116 -2.11 11.96 13.64
N LYS A 117 -2.63 12.37 12.48
CA LYS A 117 -2.74 13.81 12.15
C LYS A 117 -3.52 14.59 13.21
N LEU A 118 -4.65 14.05 13.65
CA LEU A 118 -5.46 14.68 14.70
C LEU A 118 -4.70 14.82 16.02
N LEU A 119 -3.86 13.84 16.38
CA LEU A 119 -3.01 13.93 17.56
C LEU A 119 -1.88 14.94 17.39
N GLU A 120 -1.27 15.01 16.22
CA GLU A 120 -0.24 16.01 15.88
C GLU A 120 -0.80 17.43 16.01
N ASP A 121 -1.96 17.69 15.42
CA ASP A 121 -2.65 19.00 15.49
C ASP A 121 -2.96 19.40 16.95
N LYS A 122 -3.32 18.43 17.80
CA LYS A 122 -3.55 18.66 19.24
C LYS A 122 -2.27 19.00 19.98
N ILE A 123 -1.18 18.27 19.71
CA ILE A 123 0.13 18.53 20.32
C ILE A 123 0.62 19.92 19.92
N GLU A 124 0.53 20.26 18.63
CA GLU A 124 0.89 21.58 18.11
C GLU A 124 0.06 22.67 18.80
N THR A 125 -1.25 22.49 18.93
CA THR A 125 -2.12 23.45 19.63
C THR A 125 -1.69 23.67 21.08
N ILE A 126 -1.35 22.59 21.80
CA ILE A 126 -0.86 22.67 23.18
C ILE A 126 0.49 23.39 23.23
N GLN A 127 1.44 23.06 22.36
CA GLN A 127 2.75 23.70 22.29
C GLN A 127 2.63 25.19 21.97
N MET A 128 1.84 25.54 20.95
CA MET A 128 1.53 26.92 20.60
C MET A 128 0.87 27.68 21.76
N SER A 129 -0.06 27.04 22.48
CA SER A 129 -0.71 27.66 23.65
C SER A 129 0.27 27.93 24.79
N ASN A 130 1.27 27.07 24.97
CA ASN A 130 2.31 27.25 25.98
C ASN A 130 3.30 28.34 25.57
N GLN A 131 3.73 28.36 24.31
CA GLN A 131 4.66 29.38 23.80
C GLN A 131 4.08 30.80 23.85
N LYS A 132 2.75 30.97 23.68
CA LYS A 132 2.08 32.28 23.80
C LYS A 132 2.24 32.97 25.16
N ARG A 133 2.58 32.23 26.21
CA ARG A 133 2.83 32.78 27.57
C ARG A 133 4.31 33.02 27.84
N ASN A 134 5.17 32.60 26.93
CA ASN A 134 6.60 32.66 27.11
C ASN A 134 7.18 33.83 26.33
N PHE A 135 8.18 34.48 26.90
CA PHE A 135 9.07 35.37 26.15
C PHE A 135 10.51 35.02 26.45
N VAL A 136 11.38 35.35 25.50
CA VAL A 136 12.78 34.92 25.50
C VAL A 136 13.68 36.14 25.58
N ILE A 137 14.52 36.18 26.61
CA ILE A 137 15.54 37.21 26.78
C ILE A 137 16.86 36.65 26.25
N LYS A 138 17.34 37.22 25.15
CA LYS A 138 18.59 36.83 24.50
C LYS A 138 19.77 37.64 25.06
N ASN A 139 20.99 37.16 24.79
CA ASN A 139 22.24 37.86 25.11
C ASN A 139 22.42 38.20 26.60
N VAL A 140 21.91 37.37 27.50
CA VAL A 140 22.12 37.55 28.94
C VAL A 140 23.39 36.82 29.37
N PRO A 141 24.44 37.53 29.84
CA PRO A 141 25.67 36.90 30.31
C PRO A 141 25.38 35.86 31.38
N LYS A 142 26.09 34.73 31.32
CA LYS A 142 25.95 33.64 32.29
C LYS A 142 26.86 33.89 33.48
N ARG A 143 26.31 33.98 34.69
CA ARG A 143 27.06 33.97 35.95
C ARG A 143 27.31 32.52 36.41
N THR A 144 28.38 32.31 37.18
CA THR A 144 28.65 31.03 37.83
C THR A 144 27.68 30.85 39.01
N ASN A 145 26.97 29.73 39.08
CA ASN A 145 26.01 29.39 40.15
C ASN A 145 24.79 30.31 40.25
N GLU A 146 24.17 30.65 39.12
CA GLU A 146 22.91 31.41 39.10
C GLU A 146 21.76 30.62 39.76
N THR A 147 21.04 31.29 40.67
CA THR A 147 19.81 30.81 41.29
C THR A 147 18.59 31.28 40.50
N LYS A 148 17.41 30.69 40.76
CA LYS A 148 16.15 31.16 40.12
C LYS A 148 15.85 32.62 40.50
N GLU A 149 16.19 33.02 41.72
CA GLU A 149 16.02 34.37 42.24
C GLU A 149 16.86 35.38 41.45
N ASP A 150 18.11 35.04 41.10
CA ASP A 150 18.97 35.88 40.26
C ASP A 150 18.35 36.12 38.87
N LEU A 151 17.75 35.07 38.28
CA LEU A 151 17.05 35.18 36.98
C LEU A 151 15.82 36.10 37.08
N ILE A 152 15.07 36.02 38.18
CA ILE A 152 13.92 36.89 38.44
C ILE A 152 14.39 38.33 38.58
N GLU A 153 15.43 38.58 39.38
CA GLU A 153 15.97 39.93 39.58
C GLU A 153 16.47 40.55 38.27
N MET A 154 17.20 39.78 37.45
CA MET A 154 17.63 40.24 36.11
C MET A 154 16.44 40.60 35.22
N THR A 155 15.38 39.77 35.22
CA THR A 155 14.17 40.02 34.44
C THR A 155 13.43 41.27 34.92
N LEU A 156 13.29 41.46 36.23
CA LEU A 156 12.67 42.64 36.82
C LEU A 156 13.48 43.91 36.56
N CYS A 157 14.81 43.83 36.56
CA CYS A 157 15.69 44.94 36.21
C CYS A 157 15.50 45.35 34.74
N LEU A 158 15.45 44.38 33.83
CA LEU A 158 15.17 44.65 32.41
C LEU A 158 13.77 45.25 32.20
N ALA A 159 12.75 44.72 32.90
CA ALA A 159 11.39 45.23 32.83
C ALA A 159 11.29 46.70 33.26
N LYS A 160 11.98 47.08 34.35
CA LYS A 160 12.06 48.47 34.80
C LYS A 160 12.71 49.40 33.76
N ASN A 161 13.73 48.92 33.06
CA ASN A 161 14.41 49.72 32.04
C ASN A 161 13.56 49.99 30.79
N ILE A 162 12.62 49.09 30.47
CA ILE A 162 11.67 49.28 29.36
C ILE A 162 10.33 49.89 29.82
N ASP A 163 10.25 50.34 31.08
CA ASP A 163 9.04 50.87 31.72
C ASP A 163 7.84 49.92 31.65
N CYS A 164 8.08 48.61 31.76
CA CYS A 164 7.04 47.59 31.80
C CYS A 164 6.80 47.15 33.26
N PRO A 165 5.57 47.30 33.80
CA PRO A 165 5.26 46.98 35.18
C PRO A 165 5.10 45.47 35.40
N ILE A 166 6.21 44.72 35.35
CA ILE A 166 6.22 43.29 35.69
C ILE A 166 6.47 43.13 37.19
N THR A 167 5.63 42.35 37.87
CA THR A 167 5.84 41.96 39.27
C THR A 167 6.34 40.52 39.38
N LYS A 168 6.91 40.16 40.53
CA LYS A 168 7.35 38.78 40.80
C LYS A 168 6.21 37.76 40.70
N HIS A 169 4.96 38.17 40.98
CA HIS A 169 3.79 37.31 40.91
C HIS A 169 3.36 36.98 39.48
N ASP A 170 3.79 37.79 38.51
CA ASP A 170 3.46 37.58 37.09
C ASP A 170 4.35 36.52 36.44
N ILE A 171 5.49 36.20 37.06
CA ILE A 171 6.45 35.19 36.61
C ILE A 171 6.06 33.86 37.25
N LYS A 172 5.63 32.91 36.41
CA LYS A 172 5.22 31.57 36.84
C LYS A 172 6.41 30.62 36.93
N ASP A 173 7.28 30.62 35.93
CA ASP A 173 8.55 29.89 35.97
C ASP A 173 9.61 30.63 35.15
N ILE A 174 10.87 30.35 35.45
CA ILE A 174 12.01 30.97 34.80
C ILE A 174 13.18 29.99 34.77
N TYR A 175 13.76 29.85 33.58
CA TYR A 175 14.88 28.95 33.37
C TYR A 175 15.73 29.40 32.17
N ARG A 176 16.98 28.95 32.13
CA ARG A 176 17.81 29.09 30.93
C ARG A 176 17.57 27.92 29.98
N ALA A 177 17.49 28.22 28.69
CA ALA A 177 17.56 27.17 27.69
C ALA A 177 18.91 26.44 27.78
N HIS A 178 18.94 25.14 27.50
CA HIS A 178 20.18 24.37 27.47
C HIS A 178 21.04 24.78 26.24
N GLY A 179 22.34 25.05 26.44
CA GLY A 179 23.27 25.46 25.38
C GLY A 179 24.66 25.85 25.91
N LYS A 180 25.62 26.06 24.99
CA LYS A 180 27.06 26.17 25.32
C LYS A 180 27.52 27.59 25.74
N LEU A 181 26.98 28.65 25.15
CA LEU A 181 27.39 30.05 25.42
C LEU A 181 26.16 30.96 25.39
N ASN A 182 26.08 31.94 26.31
CA ASN A 182 25.03 32.96 26.42
C ASN A 182 23.61 32.41 26.18
N THR A 183 23.24 31.38 26.94
CA THR A 183 21.94 30.74 26.75
C THR A 183 20.81 31.69 27.10
N PRO A 184 19.76 31.75 26.26
CA PRO A 184 18.65 32.65 26.50
C PRO A 184 17.88 32.26 27.78
N ILE A 185 17.34 33.28 28.45
CA ILE A 185 16.43 33.09 29.57
C ILE A 185 15.01 32.99 29.01
N ILE A 186 14.31 31.91 29.31
CA ILE A 186 12.90 31.72 28.98
C ILE A 186 12.10 32.07 30.24
N VAL A 187 11.18 33.02 30.10
CA VAL A 187 10.29 33.46 31.18
C VAL A 187 8.87 33.03 30.84
N GLU A 188 8.26 32.19 31.67
CA GLU A 188 6.84 31.83 31.59
C GLU A 188 6.03 32.81 32.43
N THR A 189 5.11 33.52 31.79
CA THR A 189 4.20 34.45 32.47
C THR A 189 2.88 33.78 32.85
N GLY A 190 2.24 34.30 33.89
CA GLY A 190 0.88 33.89 34.27
C GLY A 190 -0.18 34.25 33.21
N SER A 191 0.07 35.28 32.38
CA SER A 191 -0.90 35.81 31.42
C SER A 191 -0.27 36.20 30.08
N THR A 192 -0.92 35.81 28.98
CA THR A 192 -0.52 36.20 27.62
C THR A 192 -0.60 37.72 27.38
N LEU A 193 -1.38 38.46 28.18
CA LEU A 193 -1.48 39.92 28.06
C LEU A 193 -0.18 40.58 28.47
N ILE A 194 0.43 40.11 29.56
CA ILE A 194 1.72 40.59 30.07
C ILE A 194 2.80 40.32 29.03
N GLN A 195 2.86 39.10 28.51
CA GLN A 195 3.80 38.73 27.45
C GLN A 195 3.73 39.68 26.23
N LYS A 196 2.51 39.99 25.76
CA LYS A 196 2.31 40.94 24.65
C LYS A 196 2.73 42.36 24.99
N GLU A 197 2.48 42.80 26.22
CA GLU A 197 2.87 44.12 26.70
C GLU A 197 4.39 44.25 26.77
N VAL A 198 5.09 43.27 27.34
CA VAL A 198 6.57 43.23 27.39
C VAL A 198 7.17 43.32 25.99
N ILE A 199 6.67 42.52 25.04
CA ILE A 199 7.15 42.53 23.66
C ILE A 199 6.89 43.88 22.99
N LYS A 200 5.70 44.44 23.17
CA LYS A 200 5.34 45.75 22.61
C LYS A 200 6.23 46.86 23.16
N MET A 201 6.45 46.89 24.48
CA MET A 201 7.31 47.89 25.12
C MET A 201 8.77 47.72 24.72
N GLY A 202 9.27 46.49 24.66
CA GLY A 202 10.63 46.21 24.19
C GLY A 202 10.87 46.64 22.75
N ASN A 203 9.94 46.33 21.83
CA ASN A 203 10.04 46.79 20.44
C ASN A 203 10.00 48.33 20.32
N THR A 204 9.19 48.98 21.15
CA THR A 204 9.11 50.45 21.19
C THR A 204 10.42 51.05 21.72
N TYR A 205 10.99 50.46 22.76
CA TYR A 205 12.28 50.85 23.32
C TYR A 205 13.41 50.71 22.30
N ASP A 206 13.47 49.59 21.58
CA ASP A 206 14.46 49.36 20.53
C ASP A 206 14.31 50.36 19.38
N ALA A 207 13.07 50.64 18.94
CA ALA A 207 12.80 51.64 17.91
C ALA A 207 13.24 53.05 18.33
N LEU A 208 12.95 53.46 19.57
CA LEU A 208 13.40 54.75 20.11
C LEU A 208 14.93 54.84 20.20
N ARG A 209 15.57 53.75 20.62
CA ARG A 209 17.03 53.67 20.73
C ARG A 209 17.71 53.78 19.37
N CYS A 210 17.17 53.13 18.34
CA CYS A 210 17.67 53.24 16.96
C CYS A 210 17.50 54.67 16.39
N ASN A 211 16.44 55.40 16.79
CA ASN A 211 16.20 56.76 16.31
C ASN A 211 17.05 57.82 17.03
N LEU A 212 17.43 57.60 18.30
CA LEU A 212 18.26 58.54 19.07
C LEU A 212 19.77 58.43 18.78
N PHE A 213 20.25 57.29 18.28
CA PHE A 213 21.66 57.09 17.96
C PHE A 213 21.81 56.42 16.58
N PRO A 214 21.68 57.17 15.48
CA PRO A 214 22.01 56.66 14.17
C PRO A 214 23.53 56.55 14.08
N LEU A 215 24.05 55.33 14.14
CA LEU A 215 25.43 54.99 13.75
C LEU A 215 26.55 55.71 14.53
N THR A 216 26.77 55.31 15.78
CA THR A 216 28.14 55.18 16.28
C THR A 216 28.23 53.94 17.15
N CYS A 217 29.11 53.03 16.73
CA CYS A 217 29.52 51.80 17.39
C CYS A 217 29.48 51.90 18.92
N LEU A 218 28.57 51.17 19.56
CA LEU A 218 28.63 50.96 21.01
C LEU A 218 29.58 49.77 21.28
N PRO A 219 30.49 49.88 22.26
CA PRO A 219 31.42 48.80 22.61
C PRO A 219 30.67 47.57 23.14
N ASP A 220 31.27 46.40 22.96
CA ASP A 220 30.73 45.03 22.98
C ASP A 220 30.04 44.52 24.26
N ASN A 221 29.56 45.39 25.15
CA ASN A 221 29.03 45.02 26.48
C ASN A 221 27.60 45.50 26.78
N VAL A 222 26.83 45.97 25.79
CA VAL A 222 25.44 46.37 26.02
C VAL A 222 24.47 45.26 25.59
N CYS A 223 23.81 44.65 26.56
CA CYS A 223 22.72 43.69 26.35
C CYS A 223 21.72 44.26 25.33
N THR A 224 21.69 43.69 24.13
CA THR A 224 20.70 44.03 23.11
C THR A 224 19.51 43.12 23.34
N LEU A 225 18.37 43.71 23.72
CA LEU A 225 17.09 43.03 23.94
C LEU A 225 16.48 42.66 22.57
N LEU A 226 17.06 41.68 21.90
CA LEU A 226 16.39 41.06 20.74
C LEU A 226 15.27 40.15 21.28
N LEU A 227 14.08 40.75 21.44
CA LEU A 227 12.84 40.03 21.71
C LEU A 227 12.33 39.43 20.41
N ASP A 228 12.91 38.30 20.01
CA ASP A 228 12.39 37.54 18.88
C ASP A 228 11.03 36.94 19.24
N VAL A 229 9.98 37.49 18.64
CA VAL A 229 8.69 36.82 18.52
C VAL A 229 8.92 35.67 17.53
N GLN A 230 9.04 34.44 18.02
CA GLN A 230 8.89 33.27 17.15
C GLN A 230 7.41 33.14 16.75
N ASN A 231 6.96 34.03 15.87
CA ASN A 231 5.76 33.85 15.05
C ASN A 231 6.22 33.10 13.78
N GLU A 232 6.48 31.81 13.90
CA GLU A 232 6.66 30.93 12.73
C GLU A 232 5.28 30.63 12.12
N ASN A 233 4.67 31.64 11.52
CA ASN A 233 3.61 31.46 10.52
C ASN A 233 3.47 32.70 9.62
N ILE A 234 4.59 33.16 9.08
CA ILE A 234 4.62 34.09 7.95
C ILE A 234 5.07 33.29 6.72
N PRO A 235 4.28 33.24 5.63
CA PRO A 235 4.70 32.57 4.41
C PRO A 235 5.98 33.21 3.88
N ALA A 236 6.96 32.37 3.57
CA ALA A 236 8.27 32.75 3.08
C ALA A 236 8.16 33.62 1.82
N HIS A 237 8.24 34.94 1.98
CA HIS A 237 8.79 35.86 0.99
C HIS A 237 9.15 37.16 1.69
N ILE A 238 10.39 37.61 1.44
CA ILE A 238 11.03 38.86 1.87
C ILE A 238 11.82 38.75 3.19
N ASN A 239 13.13 38.56 3.06
CA ASN A 239 14.14 39.46 3.65
C ASN A 239 15.51 39.14 3.02
N CYS A 240 16.05 40.00 2.16
CA CYS A 240 16.84 41.18 2.52
C CYS A 240 17.95 40.86 3.54
N ASN A 241 19.13 40.60 2.98
CA ASN A 241 20.45 41.03 3.43
C ASN A 241 20.46 41.87 4.72
N THR A 242 21.14 41.39 5.77
CA THR A 242 22.53 41.77 6.06
C THR A 242 23.07 40.99 7.25
N PHE A 243 24.08 40.19 6.99
CA PHE A 243 24.96 39.52 7.97
C PHE A 243 26.30 40.27 8.01
N LYS A 244 27.02 40.11 9.16
CA LYS A 244 28.45 40.38 9.49
C LYS A 244 28.58 41.40 10.63
N PHE A 245 29.45 41.21 11.64
CA PHE A 245 30.86 40.74 11.70
C PHE A 245 31.08 39.99 13.06
N THR A 246 31.75 38.83 13.25
CA THR A 246 33.21 38.49 13.31
C THR A 246 34.11 39.65 13.73
N GLU A 247 34.81 39.65 14.87
CA GLU A 247 35.58 38.59 15.56
C GLU A 247 35.18 38.38 17.03
#